data_AF-A0A2V7GPP4-F1
#
_entry.id   AF-A0A2V7GPP4-F1
#
_cell.length_a   1.000
_cell.length_b   1.000
_cell.length_c   1.000
_cell.angle_alpha   90.00
_cell.angle_beta   90.00
_cell.angle_gamma   90.00
#
_symmetry.space_group_name_H-M   'P 1'
#
loop_
_entity.id
_entity.type
_entity.pdbx_description
1 polymer ?
#
loop_
_entity_poly.entity_id
_entity_poly.type
_entity_poly.pdbx_seq_one_letter_code
_entity_poly.pdbx_strand_id
1 'polypeptide(L)'
;MSDRERLARIFATLERRSGGQKAAARALGITPPYFWRLRHGKGGEAISRGLFDRIAALLGADKRTVRELKRAVVNAETRPQRRAYYAWLHRGYRLMTAGGWPGWNRTAWWNLYSELPKHAQGRISAFVQRWEGRGHVDRRAWFGVFNALAPLLASQETSRIERSWQELEAADELGVYLNAALRAQDVILNREGDVLKRSQQVAERSP
;
A
#
# COMPACT_ATOMS: atom_id res chain seq x y z
N MET A 1 0.41 -5.97 -20.23
CA MET A 1 0.19 -4.51 -20.37
C MET A 1 0.88 -3.76 -19.23
N SER A 2 1.91 -2.99 -19.55
CA SER A 2 2.74 -2.22 -18.59
C SER A 2 1.99 -0.98 -18.05
N ASP A 3 2.51 -0.38 -16.97
CA ASP A 3 1.90 0.85 -16.41
C ASP A 3 2.06 2.05 -17.33
N ARG A 4 3.19 2.11 -18.05
CA ARG A 4 3.39 3.08 -19.12
C ARG A 4 2.36 2.90 -20.23
N GLU A 5 2.07 1.67 -20.65
CA GLU A 5 1.00 1.40 -21.63
C GLU A 5 -0.39 1.77 -21.11
N ARG A 6 -0.70 1.48 -19.83
CA ARG A 6 -1.97 1.89 -19.20
C ARG A 6 -2.09 3.41 -19.19
N LEU A 7 -1.05 4.10 -18.74
CA LEU A 7 -1.03 5.55 -18.71
C LEU A 7 -1.15 6.15 -20.11
N ALA A 8 -0.38 5.64 -21.07
CA ALA A 8 -0.45 6.02 -22.47
C ALA A 8 -1.88 5.83 -23.05
N ARG A 9 -2.57 4.73 -22.72
CA ARG A 9 -3.97 4.51 -23.13
C ARG A 9 -4.95 5.50 -22.50
N ILE A 10 -4.72 5.89 -21.26
CA ILE A 10 -5.55 6.91 -20.58
C ILE A 10 -5.37 8.25 -21.29
N PHE A 11 -4.12 8.65 -21.54
CA PHE A 11 -3.82 9.89 -22.26
C PHE A 11 -4.32 9.85 -23.71
N ALA A 12 -4.28 8.70 -24.39
CA ALA A 12 -4.88 8.51 -25.70
C ALA A 12 -6.42 8.65 -25.68
N THR A 13 -7.06 8.25 -24.58
CA THR A 13 -8.50 8.44 -24.40
C THR A 13 -8.85 9.90 -24.15
N LEU A 14 -8.06 10.61 -23.33
CA LEU A 14 -8.23 12.05 -23.10
C LEU A 14 -8.02 12.86 -24.39
N GLU A 15 -6.99 12.50 -25.16
CA GLU A 15 -6.68 13.10 -26.47
C GLU A 15 -7.86 12.98 -27.44
N ARG A 16 -8.43 11.77 -27.59
CA ARG A 16 -9.61 11.53 -28.44
C ARG A 16 -10.83 12.32 -27.97
N ARG A 17 -11.11 12.33 -26.66
CA ARG A 17 -12.27 13.03 -26.09
C ARG A 17 -12.16 14.56 -26.19
N SER A 18 -10.94 15.10 -26.12
CA SER A 18 -10.71 16.54 -26.12
C SER A 18 -10.50 17.12 -27.54
N GLY A 19 -10.55 16.29 -28.58
CA GLY A 19 -10.31 16.75 -29.96
C GLY A 19 -8.84 16.98 -30.32
N GLY A 20 -7.91 16.38 -29.57
CA GLY A 20 -6.47 16.42 -29.87
C GLY A 20 -5.57 16.74 -28.69
N GLN A 21 -4.26 16.55 -28.88
CA GLN A 21 -3.25 16.65 -27.83
C GLN A 21 -3.20 18.03 -27.15
N LYS A 22 -3.24 19.12 -27.94
CA LYS A 22 -3.18 20.50 -27.41
C LYS A 22 -4.39 20.82 -26.53
N ALA A 23 -5.58 20.40 -26.94
CA ALA A 23 -6.81 20.62 -26.19
C ALA A 23 -6.82 19.78 -24.89
N ALA A 24 -6.39 18.52 -24.95
CA ALA A 24 -6.28 17.67 -23.77
C ALA A 24 -5.24 18.20 -22.76
N ALA A 25 -4.09 18.67 -23.22
CA ALA A 25 -3.08 19.30 -22.37
C ALA A 25 -3.61 20.56 -21.68
N ARG A 26 -4.34 21.41 -22.41
CA ARG A 26 -5.00 22.61 -21.87
C ARG A 26 -6.05 22.27 -20.82
N ALA A 27 -6.91 21.28 -21.07
CA ALA A 27 -7.92 20.82 -20.12
C ALA A 27 -7.31 20.28 -18.82
N LEU A 28 -6.12 19.69 -18.91
CA LEU A 28 -5.37 19.17 -17.76
C LEU A 28 -4.48 20.21 -17.06
N GLY A 29 -4.39 21.43 -17.60
CA GLY A 29 -3.50 22.48 -17.07
C GLY A 29 -2.02 22.09 -17.12
N ILE A 30 -1.59 21.40 -18.19
CA ILE A 30 -0.20 20.99 -18.41
C ILE A 30 0.29 21.41 -19.80
N THR A 31 1.60 21.37 -20.03
CA THR A 31 2.18 21.73 -21.33
C THR A 31 1.97 20.60 -22.37
N PRO A 32 1.80 20.93 -23.67
CA PRO A 32 1.67 19.90 -24.72
C PRO A 32 2.87 18.92 -24.80
N PRO A 33 4.14 19.34 -24.60
CA PRO A 33 5.26 18.40 -24.55
C PRO A 33 5.17 17.42 -23.37
N TYR A 34 4.70 17.88 -22.19
CA TYR A 34 4.52 17.00 -21.03
C TYR A 34 3.39 15.98 -21.28
N PHE A 35 2.29 16.40 -21.89
CA PHE A 35 1.24 15.48 -22.33
C PHE A 35 1.78 14.43 -23.31
N TRP A 36 2.56 14.85 -24.31
CA TRP A 36 3.17 13.94 -25.30
C TRP A 36 4.02 12.87 -24.62
N ARG A 37 4.86 13.27 -23.67
CA ARG A 37 5.71 12.36 -22.91
C ARG A 37 4.90 11.30 -22.15
N LEU A 38 3.84 11.71 -21.45
CA LEU A 38 2.93 10.79 -20.77
C LEU A 38 2.16 9.88 -21.75
N ARG A 39 1.70 10.43 -22.88
CA ARG A 39 0.99 9.72 -23.97
C ARG A 39 1.84 8.64 -24.64
N HIS A 40 3.15 8.84 -24.73
CA HIS A 40 4.09 7.91 -25.38
C HIS A 40 4.94 7.13 -24.38
N GLY A 41 4.68 7.26 -23.07
CA GLY A 41 5.49 6.60 -22.03
C GLY A 41 6.96 7.01 -22.05
N LYS A 42 7.26 8.20 -22.59
CA LYS A 42 8.61 8.75 -22.72
C LYS A 42 8.90 9.62 -21.51
N GLY A 43 9.66 9.09 -20.55
CA GLY A 43 9.99 9.79 -19.30
C GLY A 43 9.63 8.98 -18.04
N GLY A 44 10.17 9.38 -16.90
CA GLY A 44 9.89 8.80 -15.56
C GLY A 44 9.00 9.71 -14.71
N GLU A 45 8.17 10.54 -15.35
CA GLU A 45 7.55 11.68 -14.70
C GLU A 45 6.42 11.25 -13.76
N ALA A 46 6.53 11.65 -12.49
CA ALA A 46 5.49 11.46 -11.50
C ALA A 46 4.27 12.35 -11.83
N ILE A 47 3.08 11.76 -11.75
CA ILE A 47 1.82 12.52 -11.84
C ILE A 47 1.48 13.01 -10.44
N SER A 48 1.38 14.34 -10.27
CA SER A 48 0.97 14.95 -9.01
C SER A 48 -0.48 14.61 -8.68
N ARG A 49 -0.85 14.70 -7.39
CA ARG A 49 -2.23 14.45 -6.93
C ARG A 49 -3.24 15.38 -7.62
N GLY A 50 -2.92 16.67 -7.75
CA GLY A 50 -3.78 17.62 -8.47
C GLY A 50 -3.96 17.27 -9.95
N LEU A 51 -2.93 16.76 -10.62
CA LEU A 51 -3.06 16.28 -12.00
C LEU A 51 -3.90 15.00 -12.08
N PHE A 52 -3.73 14.06 -11.13
CA PHE A 52 -4.58 12.88 -11.03
C PHE A 52 -6.06 13.25 -10.90
N ASP A 53 -6.39 14.18 -10.00
CA ASP A 53 -7.78 14.59 -9.75
C ASP A 53 -8.41 15.23 -10.99
N ARG A 54 -7.65 16.07 -11.72
CA ARG A 54 -8.10 16.63 -13.01
C ARG A 54 -8.34 15.57 -14.08
N ILE A 55 -7.45 14.57 -14.20
CA ILE A 55 -7.65 13.46 -15.12
C ILE A 55 -8.91 12.67 -14.75
N ALA A 56 -9.08 12.35 -13.46
CA ALA A 56 -10.22 11.60 -12.97
C ALA A 56 -11.55 12.34 -13.22
N ALA A 57 -11.58 13.66 -13.02
CA ALA A 57 -12.72 14.52 -13.31
C ALA A 57 -13.09 14.49 -14.80
N LEU A 58 -12.12 14.68 -15.70
CA LEU A 58 -12.34 14.68 -17.16
C LEU A 58 -12.79 13.31 -17.71
N LEU A 59 -12.46 12.21 -17.02
CA LEU A 59 -12.89 10.88 -17.43
C LEU A 59 -14.34 10.55 -17.06
N GLY A 60 -15.00 11.37 -16.26
CA GLY A 60 -16.45 11.29 -16.01
C GLY A 60 -16.89 9.99 -15.33
N ALA A 61 -16.24 9.64 -14.21
CA ALA A 61 -16.61 8.49 -13.38
C ALA A 61 -16.51 7.11 -14.04
N ASP A 62 -15.78 6.94 -15.15
CA ASP A 62 -15.40 5.60 -15.63
C ASP A 62 -14.53 4.92 -14.56
N LYS A 63 -15.19 4.14 -13.70
CA LYS A 63 -14.58 3.44 -12.56
C LYS A 63 -13.43 2.56 -13.02
N ARG A 64 -13.48 2.03 -14.26
CA ARG A 64 -12.41 1.20 -14.82
C ARG A 64 -11.19 2.05 -15.15
N THR A 65 -11.35 3.14 -15.90
CA THR A 65 -10.22 4.00 -16.29
C THR A 65 -9.63 4.75 -15.10
N VAL A 66 -10.45 5.18 -14.13
CA VAL A 66 -9.96 5.78 -12.87
C VAL A 66 -9.17 4.76 -12.04
N ARG A 67 -9.61 3.49 -12.00
CA ARG A 67 -8.84 2.41 -11.35
C ARG A 67 -7.53 2.13 -12.07
N GLU A 68 -7.52 2.18 -13.39
CA GLU A 68 -6.31 2.02 -14.20
C GLU A 68 -5.34 3.21 -14.02
N LEU A 69 -5.86 4.43 -13.93
CA LEU A 69 -5.09 5.64 -13.61
C LEU A 69 -4.50 5.51 -12.22
N LYS A 70 -5.32 5.18 -11.22
CA LYS A 70 -4.87 5.00 -9.84
C LYS A 70 -3.81 3.94 -9.77
N ARG A 71 -3.95 2.83 -10.49
CA ARG A 71 -2.87 1.84 -10.61
C ARG A 71 -1.63 2.49 -11.21
N ALA A 72 -1.69 3.08 -12.40
CA ALA A 72 -0.53 3.61 -13.11
C ALA A 72 0.22 4.73 -12.36
N VAL A 73 -0.50 5.59 -11.64
CA VAL A 73 0.06 6.77 -10.95
C VAL A 73 0.58 6.43 -9.55
N VAL A 74 -0.02 5.45 -8.89
CA VAL A 74 0.40 5.04 -7.56
C VAL A 74 1.82 4.46 -7.63
N ASN A 75 2.72 5.01 -6.80
CA ASN A 75 4.18 4.75 -6.79
C ASN A 75 4.48 3.28 -7.16
N ALA A 76 5.13 3.11 -8.31
CA ALA A 76 5.45 1.82 -8.91
C ALA A 76 6.32 0.95 -7.97
N GLU A 77 7.23 1.57 -7.22
CA GLU A 77 8.17 0.92 -6.31
C GLU A 77 7.47 0.27 -5.11
N THR A 78 6.32 0.80 -4.71
CA THR A 78 5.55 0.36 -3.53
C THR A 78 4.33 -0.46 -3.92
N ARG A 79 4.11 -0.74 -5.21
CA ARG A 79 2.94 -1.49 -5.69
C ARG A 79 3.04 -2.99 -5.42
N PRO A 80 4.18 -3.67 -5.61
CA PRO A 80 4.34 -5.07 -5.22
C PRO A 80 3.99 -5.28 -3.74
N GLN A 81 4.51 -4.41 -2.87
CA GLN A 81 4.29 -4.45 -1.42
C GLN A 81 2.82 -4.20 -1.09
N ARG A 82 2.16 -3.23 -1.74
CA ARG A 82 0.71 -3.07 -1.59
C ARG A 82 -0.08 -4.30 -2.02
N ARG A 83 0.29 -4.94 -3.14
CA ARG A 83 -0.43 -6.15 -3.61
C ARG A 83 -0.23 -7.31 -2.64
N ALA A 84 0.99 -7.51 -2.15
CA ALA A 84 1.31 -8.52 -1.15
C ALA A 84 0.56 -8.25 0.16
N TYR A 85 0.53 -6.98 0.62
CA TYR A 85 -0.27 -6.54 1.76
C TYR A 85 -1.75 -6.90 1.62
N TYR A 86 -2.38 -6.53 0.49
CA TYR A 86 -3.80 -6.80 0.27
C TYR A 86 -4.09 -8.29 0.15
N ALA A 87 -3.18 -9.06 -0.47
CA ALA A 87 -3.31 -10.51 -0.54
C ALA A 87 -3.20 -11.16 0.85
N TRP A 88 -2.29 -10.65 1.68
CA TRP A 88 -2.12 -11.07 3.06
C TRP A 88 -3.36 -10.74 3.92
N LEU A 89 -3.83 -9.49 3.89
CA LEU A 89 -5.05 -9.08 4.59
C LEU A 89 -6.25 -9.91 4.13
N HIS A 90 -6.38 -10.16 2.83
CA HIS A 90 -7.47 -10.95 2.28
C HIS A 90 -7.39 -12.43 2.71
N ARG A 91 -6.17 -13.00 2.84
CA ARG A 91 -5.98 -14.33 3.41
C ARG A 91 -6.36 -14.36 4.89
N GLY A 92 -5.92 -13.38 5.68
CA GLY A 92 -6.32 -13.25 7.09
C GLY A 92 -7.83 -13.13 7.25
N TYR A 93 -8.47 -12.25 6.48
CA TYR A 93 -9.93 -12.10 6.43
C TYR A 93 -10.63 -13.41 6.06
N ARG A 94 -10.15 -14.13 5.03
CA ARG A 94 -10.74 -15.43 4.65
C ARG A 94 -10.65 -16.46 5.77
N LEU A 95 -9.49 -16.57 6.43
CA LEU A 95 -9.29 -17.48 7.56
C LEU A 95 -10.25 -17.16 8.71
N MET A 96 -10.45 -15.87 9.01
CA MET A 96 -11.44 -15.41 9.98
C MET A 96 -12.87 -15.82 9.59
N THR A 97 -13.24 -15.65 8.32
CA THR A 97 -14.61 -15.95 7.85
C THR A 97 -14.89 -17.43 7.61
N ALA A 98 -13.85 -18.27 7.55
CA ALA A 98 -13.97 -19.70 7.23
C ALA A 98 -14.23 -20.59 8.47
N GLY A 99 -14.46 -20.01 9.66
CA GLY A 99 -15.01 -20.74 10.81
C GLY A 99 -14.02 -21.21 11.88
N GLY A 100 -12.74 -20.79 11.82
CA GLY A 100 -11.74 -21.14 12.83
C GLY A 100 -11.46 -20.07 13.89
N TRP A 101 -12.03 -18.87 13.75
CA TRP A 101 -11.83 -17.75 14.66
C TRP A 101 -13.18 -17.22 15.15
N PRO A 102 -13.23 -16.63 16.35
CA PRO A 102 -14.49 -16.16 16.92
C PRO A 102 -15.13 -15.06 16.04
N GLY A 103 -16.42 -15.22 15.71
CA GLY A 103 -17.13 -14.41 14.71
C GLY A 103 -17.27 -12.91 15.00
N TRP A 104 -16.90 -12.46 16.19
CA TRP A 104 -17.11 -11.11 16.70
C TRP A 104 -16.03 -10.10 16.27
N ASN A 105 -14.94 -10.53 15.64
CA ASN A 105 -13.88 -9.65 15.16
C ASN A 105 -13.96 -9.35 13.63
N ARG A 106 -15.01 -9.85 12.94
CA ARG A 106 -15.17 -9.73 11.48
C ARG A 106 -15.27 -8.29 10.99
N THR A 107 -15.97 -7.43 11.72
CA THR A 107 -16.19 -6.01 11.36
C THR A 107 -14.91 -5.20 11.55
N ALA A 108 -14.17 -5.38 12.65
CA ALA A 108 -12.90 -4.71 12.87
C ALA A 108 -11.85 -5.11 11.82
N TRP A 109 -11.81 -6.39 11.45
CA TRP A 109 -10.98 -6.88 10.34
C TRP A 109 -11.36 -6.27 8.98
N TRP A 110 -12.66 -6.18 8.69
CA TRP A 110 -13.14 -5.54 7.47
C TRP A 110 -12.78 -4.05 7.41
N ASN A 111 -12.92 -3.36 8.53
CA ASN A 111 -12.55 -1.95 8.68
C ASN A 111 -11.04 -1.75 8.53
N LEU A 112 -10.21 -2.62 9.13
CA LEU A 112 -8.76 -2.60 8.93
C LEU A 112 -8.39 -2.82 7.45
N TYR A 113 -9.04 -3.78 6.78
CA TYR A 113 -8.82 -4.09 5.37
C TYR A 113 -9.17 -2.92 4.44
N SER A 114 -10.25 -2.19 4.74
CA SER A 114 -10.80 -1.15 3.89
C SER A 114 -10.25 0.26 4.17
N GLU A 115 -10.00 0.59 5.44
CA GLU A 115 -9.69 1.97 5.87
C GLU A 115 -8.21 2.18 6.21
N LEU A 116 -7.55 1.26 6.92
CA LEU A 116 -6.14 1.41 7.32
C LEU A 116 -5.17 1.76 6.16
N PRO A 117 -5.33 1.22 4.92
CA PRO A 117 -4.48 1.63 3.81
C PRO A 117 -4.56 3.12 3.47
N LYS A 118 -5.64 3.82 3.84
CA LYS A 118 -5.77 5.27 3.61
C LYS A 118 -4.87 6.07 4.55
N HIS A 119 -4.57 5.56 5.74
CA HIS A 119 -3.85 6.26 6.81
C HIS A 119 -2.40 5.77 6.97
N ALA A 120 -2.14 4.49 6.70
CA ALA A 120 -0.91 3.81 7.09
C ALA A 120 -0.02 3.35 5.92
N GLN A 121 -0.52 3.42 4.69
CA GLN A 121 0.10 2.74 3.55
C GLN A 121 1.56 3.15 3.29
N GLY A 122 1.91 4.44 3.44
CA GLY A 122 3.29 4.89 3.27
C GLY A 122 4.25 4.24 4.29
N ARG A 123 3.82 4.12 5.54
CA ARG A 123 4.60 3.55 6.65
C ARG A 123 4.79 2.04 6.49
N ILE A 124 3.70 1.33 6.18
CA ILE A 124 3.73 -0.11 5.93
C ILE A 124 4.63 -0.42 4.72
N SER A 125 4.50 0.36 3.63
CA SER A 125 5.33 0.16 2.43
C SER A 125 6.80 0.39 2.69
N ALA A 126 7.15 1.47 3.42
CA ALA A 126 8.54 1.77 3.78
C ALA A 126 9.16 0.69 4.68
N PHE A 127 8.38 0.15 5.63
CA PHE A 127 8.81 -0.96 6.46
C PHE A 127 9.10 -2.22 5.62
N VAL A 128 8.15 -2.63 4.77
CA VAL A 128 8.34 -3.83 3.93
C VAL A 128 9.51 -3.69 2.97
N GLN A 129 9.63 -2.55 2.27
CA GLN A 129 10.75 -2.29 1.35
C GLN A 129 12.11 -2.37 2.05
N ARG A 130 12.22 -1.83 3.27
CA ARG A 130 13.46 -1.90 4.06
C ARG A 130 13.87 -3.35 4.34
N TRP A 131 12.90 -4.22 4.62
CA TRP A 131 13.15 -5.62 4.95
C TRP A 131 13.40 -6.50 3.72
N GLU A 132 12.68 -6.26 2.62
CA GLU A 132 12.96 -6.88 1.32
C GLU A 132 14.37 -6.53 0.82
N GLY A 133 14.78 -5.27 0.95
CA GLY A 133 16.12 -4.81 0.58
C GLY A 133 17.27 -5.43 1.40
N ARG A 134 16.96 -6.00 2.57
CA ARG A 134 17.90 -6.74 3.42
C ARG A 134 17.96 -8.24 3.09
N GLY A 135 17.28 -8.68 2.03
CA GLY A 135 17.25 -10.09 1.61
C GLY A 135 16.34 -10.98 2.46
N HIS A 136 15.49 -10.39 3.33
CA HIS A 136 14.52 -11.15 4.09
C HIS A 136 13.29 -11.47 3.23
N VAL A 137 12.82 -12.73 3.34
CA VAL A 137 11.66 -13.23 2.60
C VAL A 137 10.41 -12.42 2.97
N ASP A 138 9.65 -12.05 1.93
CA ASP A 138 8.35 -11.35 1.94
C ASP A 138 7.47 -11.71 3.18
N ARG A 139 7.41 -13.00 3.55
CA ARG A 139 6.62 -13.49 4.70
C ARG A 139 7.00 -12.88 6.06
N ARG A 140 8.28 -12.60 6.34
CA ARG A 140 8.72 -12.08 7.66
C ARG A 140 8.35 -10.61 7.83
N ALA A 141 8.54 -9.81 6.78
CA ALA A 141 8.10 -8.42 6.77
C ALA A 141 6.58 -8.35 6.99
N TRP A 142 5.80 -9.18 6.30
CA TRP A 142 4.34 -9.20 6.51
C TRP A 142 3.92 -9.72 7.88
N PHE A 143 4.67 -10.64 8.48
CA PHE A 143 4.43 -11.07 9.85
C PHE A 143 4.69 -9.96 10.87
N GLY A 144 5.74 -9.16 10.68
CA GLY A 144 5.97 -7.94 11.47
C GLY A 144 4.83 -6.94 11.33
N VAL A 145 4.32 -6.72 10.11
CA VAL A 145 3.13 -5.87 9.89
C VAL A 145 1.90 -6.43 10.62
N PHE A 146 1.69 -7.74 10.64
CA PHE A 146 0.60 -8.35 11.39
C PHE A 146 0.70 -8.05 12.89
N ASN A 147 1.86 -8.32 13.50
CA ASN A 147 2.06 -8.12 14.93
C ASN A 147 1.95 -6.63 15.33
N ALA A 148 2.31 -5.71 14.43
CA ALA A 148 2.12 -4.28 14.65
C ALA A 148 0.64 -3.84 14.61
N LEU A 149 -0.23 -4.60 13.94
CA LEU A 149 -1.65 -4.29 13.81
C LEU A 149 -2.55 -5.12 14.74
N ALA A 150 -2.04 -6.23 15.28
CA ALA A 150 -2.77 -7.12 16.17
C ALA A 150 -3.39 -6.40 17.39
N PRO A 151 -2.72 -5.45 18.07
CA PRO A 151 -3.31 -4.79 19.23
C PRO A 151 -4.48 -3.85 18.84
N LEU A 152 -4.35 -3.14 17.70
CA LEU A 152 -5.46 -2.36 17.12
C LEU A 152 -6.71 -3.21 16.80
N LEU A 153 -6.50 -4.49 16.49
CA LEU A 153 -7.55 -5.47 16.25
C LEU A 153 -8.12 -6.07 17.55
N ALA A 154 -7.36 -6.09 18.63
CA ALA A 154 -7.75 -6.64 19.94
C ALA A 154 -8.54 -5.65 20.81
N SER A 155 -8.54 -4.36 20.47
CA SER A 155 -9.26 -3.30 21.21
C SER A 155 -10.76 -3.52 21.39
N GLN A 156 -11.42 -4.30 20.51
CA GLN A 156 -12.84 -4.65 20.67
C GLN A 156 -13.08 -5.77 21.69
N GLU A 157 -12.03 -6.49 22.11
CA GLU A 157 -12.13 -7.70 22.94
C GLU A 157 -11.90 -7.45 24.43
N THR A 158 -11.24 -6.34 24.79
CA THR A 158 -10.61 -6.20 26.11
C THR A 158 -11.25 -5.14 27.00
N SER A 159 -12.55 -4.83 26.83
CA SER A 159 -13.26 -3.86 27.69
C SER A 159 -12.59 -2.46 27.76
N ARG A 160 -12.02 -1.99 26.65
CA ARG A 160 -11.26 -0.72 26.51
C ARG A 160 -9.84 -0.71 27.12
N ILE A 161 -9.21 -1.86 27.36
CA ILE A 161 -7.77 -1.88 27.74
C ILE A 161 -6.92 -1.27 26.62
N GLU A 162 -7.32 -1.46 25.35
CA GLU A 162 -6.66 -0.82 24.21
C GLU A 162 -7.61 0.07 23.41
N ARG A 163 -7.09 1.18 22.89
CA ARG A 163 -7.83 2.08 22.00
C ARG A 163 -7.94 1.46 20.61
N SER A 164 -9.12 1.56 20.04
CA SER A 164 -9.36 1.23 18.64
C SER A 164 -8.56 2.15 17.72
N TRP A 165 -8.28 1.67 16.50
CA TRP A 165 -7.56 2.49 15.53
C TRP A 165 -8.35 3.75 15.14
N GLN A 166 -9.68 3.72 15.20
CA GLN A 166 -10.54 4.90 15.00
C GLN A 166 -10.39 5.92 16.14
N GLU A 167 -10.27 5.46 17.38
CA GLU A 167 -10.01 6.37 18.51
C GLU A 167 -8.62 6.99 18.43
N LEU A 168 -7.62 6.23 17.97
CA LEU A 168 -6.29 6.78 17.69
C LEU A 168 -6.30 7.74 16.50
N GLU A 169 -7.12 7.47 15.48
CA GLU A 169 -7.27 8.36 14.34
C GLU A 169 -7.96 9.67 14.74
N ALA A 170 -9.04 9.60 15.52
CA ALA A 170 -9.77 10.77 16.00
C ALA A 170 -8.90 11.70 16.87
N ALA A 171 -7.86 11.15 17.49
CA ALA A 171 -6.86 11.90 18.26
C ALA A 171 -5.58 12.24 17.46
N ASP A 172 -5.50 11.92 16.18
CA ASP A 172 -4.31 12.07 15.32
C ASP A 172 -3.05 11.32 15.82
N GLU A 173 -3.24 10.26 16.60
CA GLU A 173 -2.17 9.45 17.21
C GLU A 173 -1.88 8.16 16.43
N LEU A 174 -2.77 7.74 15.52
CA LEU A 174 -2.63 6.48 14.77
C LEU A 174 -1.30 6.39 14.02
N GLY A 175 -0.83 7.51 13.45
CA GLY A 175 0.45 7.56 12.76
C GLY A 175 1.66 7.37 13.68
N VAL A 176 1.57 7.88 14.92
CA VAL A 176 2.61 7.75 15.96
C VAL A 176 2.65 6.31 16.44
N TYR A 177 1.49 5.73 16.78
CA TYR A 177 1.36 4.33 17.17
C TYR A 177 1.97 3.40 16.12
N LEU A 178 1.56 3.53 14.84
CA LEU A 178 2.02 2.65 13.78
C LEU A 178 3.53 2.76 13.55
N ASN A 179 4.10 3.95 13.66
CA ASN A 179 5.54 4.14 13.57
C ASN A 179 6.28 3.45 14.73
N ALA A 180 5.78 3.57 15.96
CA ALA A 180 6.36 2.92 17.12
C ALA A 180 6.25 1.39 17.02
N ALA A 181 5.08 0.87 16.67
CA ALA A 181 4.82 -0.55 16.51
C ALA A 181 5.69 -1.17 15.41
N LEU A 182 5.78 -0.55 14.22
CA LEU A 182 6.63 -1.03 13.14
C LEU A 182 8.13 -0.95 13.49
N ARG A 183 8.56 0.06 14.26
CA ARG A 183 9.95 0.13 14.78
C ARG A 183 10.24 -0.99 15.77
N ALA A 184 9.32 -1.31 16.66
CA ALA A 184 9.48 -2.43 17.60
C ALA A 184 9.63 -3.76 16.83
N GLN A 185 8.86 -3.95 15.76
CA GLN A 185 8.99 -5.13 14.90
C GLN A 185 10.31 -5.15 14.13
N ASP A 186 10.85 -3.99 13.71
CA ASP A 186 12.20 -3.90 13.13
C ASP A 186 13.24 -4.42 14.14
N VAL A 187 13.16 -4.03 15.42
CA VAL A 187 14.08 -4.52 16.46
C VAL A 187 13.96 -6.04 16.64
N ILE A 188 12.74 -6.58 16.73
CA ILE A 188 12.49 -8.02 16.92
C ILE A 188 13.06 -8.81 15.75
N LEU A 189 12.70 -8.44 14.51
CA LEU A 189 13.15 -9.13 13.31
C LEU A 189 14.68 -9.06 13.12
N ASN A 190 15.33 -7.96 13.53
CA ASN A 190 16.80 -7.87 13.46
C ASN A 190 17.44 -8.82 14.47
N ARG A 191 16.93 -8.86 15.71
CA ARG A 191 17.41 -9.78 16.74
C ARG A 191 17.26 -11.24 16.30
N GLU A 192 16.11 -11.61 15.74
CA GLU A 192 15.89 -12.97 15.21
C GLU A 192 16.85 -13.30 14.05
N GLY A 193 17.10 -12.33 13.16
CA GLY A 193 18.08 -12.48 12.08
C GLY A 193 19.49 -12.76 12.60
N ASP A 194 19.93 -12.03 13.63
CA ASP A 194 21.25 -12.20 14.23
C ASP A 194 21.39 -13.51 15.01
N VAL A 195 20.32 -13.96 15.66
CA VAL A 195 20.28 -15.27 16.33
C VAL A 195 20.40 -16.38 15.30
N LEU A 196 19.62 -16.35 14.21
CA LEU A 196 19.67 -17.37 13.16
C LEU A 196 21.04 -17.46 12.50
N LYS A 197 21.68 -16.32 12.20
CA LYS A 197 23.05 -16.28 11.67
C LYS A 197 24.06 -16.91 12.63
N ARG A 198 23.97 -16.59 13.92
CA ARG A 198 24.83 -17.17 14.95
C ARG A 198 24.61 -18.68 15.09
N SER A 199 23.35 -19.13 15.09
CA SER A 199 23.02 -20.56 15.12
C SER A 199 23.53 -21.31 13.90
N GLN A 200 23.47 -20.73 12.70
CA GLN A 200 24.06 -21.31 11.49
C GLN A 200 25.58 -21.42 11.58
N GLN A 201 26.27 -20.38 12.04
CA GLN A 201 27.72 -20.41 12.23
C GLN A 201 28.18 -21.45 13.27
N VAL A 202 27.37 -21.69 14.31
CA VAL A 202 27.65 -22.75 15.30
C VAL A 202 27.42 -24.13 14.68
N ALA A 203 26.35 -24.31 13.92
CA ALA A 203 26.07 -25.56 13.21
C ALA A 203 27.15 -25.89 12.16
N GLU A 204 27.66 -24.89 11.43
CA GLU A 204 28.73 -25.05 10.44
C GLU A 204 30.12 -25.33 11.05
N ARG A 205 30.31 -25.03 12.34
CA ARG A 205 31.57 -25.27 13.08
C ARG A 205 31.54 -26.54 13.94
N SER A 206 30.40 -27.22 14.02
CA SER A 206 30.27 -28.48 14.73
C SER A 206 30.54 -29.62 13.73
N PRO A 207 31.53 -30.50 13.98
CA PRO A 207 31.90 -31.58 13.06
C PRO A 207 30.81 -32.62 12.86
#